data_AF-I0Z4D7-F1
#
_entry.id   AF-I0Z4D7-F1
#
_cell.length_a   1.000
_cell.length_b   1.000
_cell.length_c   1.000
_cell.angle_alpha   90.00
_cell.angle_beta   90.00
_cell.angle_gamma   90.00
#
_symmetry.space_group_name_H-M   'P 1'
#
loop_
_entity.id
_entity.type
_entity.pdbx_description
1 polymer ?
#
loop_
_entity_poly.entity_id
_entity_poly.type
_entity_poly.pdbx_seq_one_letter_code
_entity_poly.pdbx_strand_id
1 'polypeptide(L)'
;MGKQTAVVVRQYNKDNPPEALDVVTKDIPEPKAGMGVIEKLGPQPSKLPTETARQKLKEGQRVVAVPWPSTEGEGTWQQYVAVPLENLVPVRDEVSNEDASQYLVNPVTALGFLEDLKIPKGKYLLQNAANSVLGKEVISLAKKQGIKTINVVRRNEVINELKELGADEVINSKTDDIVARVKEITGVYVPVVDLLWRDITVRGFWLNVWLGRLPKDVKEQKLQEVMDLMADGTIKPPPARAKYPLKEVKKALEDAMSKSGSAGKVLLEG
;
A
#
# COMPACT_ATOMS: atom_id res chain seq x y z
N MET A 1 5.07 -25.49 20.97
CA MET A 1 6.18 -24.88 20.21
C MET A 1 5.80 -23.44 19.94
N GLY A 2 6.36 -22.49 20.69
CA GLY A 2 5.98 -21.08 20.63
C GLY A 2 6.42 -20.43 19.33
N LYS A 3 5.52 -19.66 18.72
CA LYS A 3 5.85 -18.82 17.55
C LYS A 3 6.87 -17.76 17.98
N GLN A 4 7.85 -17.48 17.12
CA GLN A 4 8.76 -16.34 17.28
C GLN A 4 7.91 -15.06 17.27
N THR A 5 8.07 -14.19 18.26
CA THR A 5 7.35 -12.92 18.35
C THR A 5 8.37 -11.79 18.49
N ALA A 6 8.32 -10.80 17.61
CA ALA A 6 8.95 -9.51 17.79
C ALA A 6 7.91 -8.53 18.34
N VAL A 7 8.24 -7.81 19.40
CA VAL A 7 7.41 -6.69 19.86
C VAL A 7 7.86 -5.46 19.06
N VAL A 8 7.02 -5.01 18.15
CA VAL A 8 7.21 -3.79 17.36
C VAL A 8 6.07 -2.85 17.68
N VAL A 9 6.38 -1.73 18.34
CA VAL A 9 6.03 -0.32 18.06
C VAL A 9 6.71 0.46 19.22
N ARG A 10 7.18 1.71 19.02
CA ARG A 10 7.82 2.57 20.06
C ARG A 10 6.78 3.64 20.45
N GLN A 11 6.75 4.30 21.62
CA GLN A 11 7.82 4.92 22.43
C GLN A 11 7.46 4.91 23.94
N TYR A 12 8.45 4.67 24.82
CA TYR A 12 8.31 4.71 26.30
C TYR A 12 8.80 6.04 26.90
N ASN A 13 8.08 6.56 27.90
CA ASN A 13 8.58 7.53 28.88
C ASN A 13 8.97 6.77 30.15
N LYS A 14 10.16 7.02 30.69
CA LYS A 14 10.87 6.18 31.67
C LYS A 14 10.24 6.11 33.07
N ASP A 15 9.16 6.86 33.31
CA ASP A 15 8.62 7.12 34.64
C ASP A 15 7.28 6.43 34.95
N ASN A 16 6.70 5.63 34.04
CA ASN A 16 5.39 5.01 34.29
C ASN A 16 5.21 3.64 33.59
N PRO A 17 5.18 2.50 34.31
CA PRO A 17 4.88 1.19 33.71
C PRO A 17 3.39 1.08 33.32
N PRO A 18 3.01 0.31 32.28
CA PRO A 18 1.62 0.25 31.85
C PRO A 18 0.79 -0.58 32.84
N GLU A 19 -0.15 0.09 33.50
CA GLU A 19 -1.46 -0.49 33.80
C GLU A 19 -2.16 -0.85 32.46
N ALA A 20 -3.08 -1.80 32.50
CA ALA A 20 -3.72 -2.47 31.36
C ALA A 20 -3.75 -1.66 30.04
N LEU A 21 -3.20 -2.25 28.97
CA LEU A 21 -3.18 -1.71 27.61
C LEU A 21 -4.57 -1.16 27.24
N ASP A 22 -4.66 0.15 27.02
CA ASP A 22 -5.84 0.79 26.45
C ASP A 22 -6.00 0.33 24.99
N VAL A 23 -6.64 -0.82 24.81
CA VAL A 23 -7.07 -1.31 23.50
C VAL A 23 -8.26 -0.46 23.06
N VAL A 24 -7.99 0.60 22.28
CA VAL A 24 -9.01 1.54 21.78
C VAL A 24 -9.86 0.94 20.64
N THR A 25 -9.62 -0.31 20.22
CA THR A 25 -10.04 -0.82 18.89
C THR A 25 -11.27 -1.73 18.86
N LYS A 26 -11.96 -2.02 19.97
CA LYS A 26 -13.07 -3.00 19.99
C LYS A 26 -14.19 -2.76 18.96
N ASP A 27 -14.41 -1.51 18.54
CA ASP A 27 -15.48 -1.13 17.60
C ASP A 27 -14.98 -0.51 16.29
N ILE A 28 -13.68 -0.60 15.99
CA ILE A 28 -13.05 0.05 14.82
C ILE A 28 -12.52 -1.04 13.87
N PRO A 29 -12.68 -0.91 12.53
CA PRO A 29 -12.10 -1.86 11.59
C PRO A 29 -10.60 -2.04 11.83
N GLU A 30 -10.15 -3.30 11.93
CA GLU A 30 -8.75 -3.62 12.19
C GLU A 30 -7.81 -2.97 11.16
N PRO A 31 -6.95 -2.05 11.57
CA PRO A 31 -6.08 -1.30 10.67
C PRO A 31 -4.93 -2.18 10.18
N LYS A 32 -4.74 -2.25 8.86
CA LYS A 32 -4.08 -3.37 8.16
C LYS A 32 -2.59 -3.21 7.85
N ALA A 33 -1.96 -2.10 8.25
CA ALA A 33 -0.54 -1.86 8.00
C ALA A 33 -0.02 -0.79 8.98
N GLY A 34 1.24 -0.95 9.40
CA GLY A 34 1.92 -0.01 10.27
C GLY A 34 3.42 -0.23 10.19
N MET A 35 4.17 0.85 10.27
CA MET A 35 5.63 0.79 10.41
C MET A 35 5.99 1.02 11.88
N GLY A 36 7.07 0.39 12.33
CA GLY A 36 7.61 0.61 13.66
C GLY A 36 9.11 0.32 13.71
N VAL A 37 9.61 0.23 14.94
CA VAL A 37 10.97 -0.20 15.23
C VAL A 37 10.89 -1.49 16.05
N ILE A 38 11.76 -2.44 15.79
CA ILE A 38 11.91 -3.63 16.64
C ILE A 38 12.41 -3.18 18.01
N GLU A 39 11.53 -3.21 19.01
CA GLU A 39 11.92 -2.86 20.37
C GLU A 39 12.58 -4.07 21.04
N LYS A 40 12.01 -5.26 20.84
CA LYS A 40 12.53 -6.49 21.43
C LYS A 40 12.33 -7.71 20.56
N LEU A 41 13.36 -8.57 20.51
CA LEU A 41 13.28 -9.88 19.86
C LEU A 41 12.93 -10.97 20.88
N GLY A 42 11.93 -11.80 20.55
CA GLY A 42 11.63 -13.01 21.29
C GLY A 42 12.70 -14.11 21.11
N PRO A 43 12.65 -15.17 21.93
CA PRO A 43 13.62 -16.26 21.87
C PRO A 43 13.65 -16.94 20.49
N GLN A 44 14.86 -17.12 19.95
CA GLN A 44 15.10 -17.81 18.67
C GLN A 44 14.94 -19.34 18.84
N PRO A 45 14.11 -20.03 18.05
CA PRO A 45 14.07 -21.49 18.00
C PRO A 45 15.39 -22.06 17.47
N SER A 46 15.76 -23.22 18.01
CA SER A 46 17.05 -23.89 17.80
C SER A 46 17.29 -24.47 16.40
N LYS A 47 16.26 -24.49 15.53
CA LYS A 47 16.39 -24.91 14.13
C LYS A 47 15.56 -23.97 13.23
N LEU A 48 16.24 -23.20 12.39
CA LEU A 48 15.62 -22.37 11.37
C LEU A 48 15.60 -23.14 10.04
N PRO A 49 14.47 -23.22 9.32
CA PRO A 49 14.49 -23.59 7.91
C PRO A 49 15.04 -22.40 7.11
N THR A 50 16.29 -22.51 6.67
CA THR A 50 17.03 -21.62 5.73
C THR A 50 17.21 -20.14 6.09
N GLU A 51 18.42 -19.61 5.86
CA GLU A 51 18.78 -18.18 6.04
C GLU A 51 17.95 -17.24 5.16
N THR A 52 16.89 -16.65 5.71
CA THR A 52 16.14 -15.56 5.04
C THR A 52 16.56 -14.20 5.61
N ALA A 53 16.36 -13.11 4.84
CA ALA A 53 16.68 -11.74 5.28
C ALA A 53 16.00 -11.35 6.60
N ARG A 54 14.85 -11.97 6.92
CA ARG A 54 14.07 -11.77 8.15
C ARG A 54 14.72 -12.38 9.40
N GLN A 55 15.65 -13.32 9.24
CA GLN A 55 16.39 -13.92 10.35
C GLN A 55 17.55 -13.04 10.85
N LYS A 56 17.91 -12.00 10.10
CA LYS A 56 18.95 -11.02 10.45
C LYS A 56 18.39 -9.73 11.06
N LEU A 57 17.10 -9.71 11.40
CA LEU A 57 16.48 -8.56 12.04
C LEU A 57 17.10 -8.32 13.42
N LYS A 58 17.28 -7.04 13.77
CA LYS A 58 17.87 -6.61 15.04
C LYS A 58 16.99 -5.61 15.77
N GLU A 59 17.10 -5.56 17.09
CA GLU A 59 16.52 -4.50 17.88
C GLU A 59 17.02 -3.12 17.39
N GLY A 60 16.14 -2.13 17.38
CA GLY A 60 16.38 -0.81 16.79
C GLY A 60 16.17 -0.71 15.28
N GLN A 61 15.90 -1.81 14.57
CA GLN A 61 15.67 -1.78 13.12
C GLN A 61 14.25 -1.32 12.77
N ARG A 62 14.14 -0.47 11.74
CA ARG A 62 12.86 -0.03 11.16
C ARG A 62 12.24 -1.13 10.32
N VAL A 63 10.96 -1.41 10.56
CA VAL A 63 10.22 -2.51 9.91
C VAL A 63 8.76 -2.13 9.63
N VAL A 64 8.17 -2.78 8.64
CA VAL A 64 6.71 -2.81 8.41
C VAL A 64 6.18 -4.20 8.75
N ALA A 65 5.03 -4.28 9.42
CA ALA A 65 4.37 -5.55 9.72
C ALA A 65 3.49 -6.02 8.55
N VAL A 66 3.83 -7.16 7.92
CA VAL A 66 3.12 -7.78 6.78
C VAL A 66 3.33 -9.31 6.76
N PRO A 67 2.42 -10.17 6.27
CA PRO A 67 1.09 -9.89 5.76
C PRO A 67 -0.01 -10.16 6.81
N TRP A 68 -1.18 -9.61 6.51
CA TRP A 68 -2.39 -9.67 7.34
C TRP A 68 -3.14 -11.01 7.23
N PRO A 69 -3.80 -11.50 8.31
CA PRO A 69 -3.51 -11.29 9.73
C PRO A 69 -2.78 -12.53 10.26
N SER A 70 -1.53 -12.40 10.68
CA SER A 70 -0.88 -13.44 11.47
C SER A 70 -1.03 -13.24 12.98
N THR A 71 -1.75 -12.20 13.40
CA THR A 71 -2.25 -12.03 14.76
C THR A 71 -3.76 -12.20 14.73
N GLU A 72 -4.25 -13.06 15.62
CA GLU A 72 -5.66 -13.07 16.00
C GLU A 72 -5.96 -11.71 16.69
N GLY A 73 -6.32 -10.68 15.91
CA GLY A 73 -7.28 -9.65 16.34
C GLY A 73 -6.80 -8.35 17.01
N GLU A 74 -5.57 -7.84 16.82
CA GLU A 74 -5.17 -6.60 17.53
C GLU A 74 -4.92 -5.35 16.65
N GLY A 75 -4.70 -5.48 15.33
CA GLY A 75 -4.49 -4.32 14.45
C GLY A 75 -3.15 -3.59 14.64
N THR A 76 -2.83 -2.60 13.80
CA THR A 76 -1.59 -1.79 13.92
C THR A 76 -1.76 -0.43 14.61
N TRP A 77 -2.97 -0.02 14.99
CA TRP A 77 -3.20 1.24 15.70
C TRP A 77 -3.04 1.06 17.20
N GLN A 78 -1.79 0.84 17.62
CA GLN A 78 -1.39 0.65 19.01
C GLN A 78 0.08 1.00 19.15
N GLN A 79 0.51 1.31 20.38
CA GLN A 79 1.90 1.68 20.67
C GLN A 79 2.87 0.50 20.69
N TYR A 80 2.39 -0.74 20.79
CA TYR A 80 3.19 -1.96 20.75
C TYR A 80 2.34 -3.08 20.14
N VAL A 81 2.87 -3.87 19.21
CA VAL A 81 2.23 -5.10 18.75
C VAL A 81 3.24 -6.25 18.65
N ALA A 82 2.80 -7.43 19.07
CA ALA A 82 3.53 -8.68 18.94
C ALA A 82 3.35 -9.25 17.51
N VAL A 83 4.41 -9.27 16.70
CA VAL A 83 4.37 -9.71 15.29
C VAL A 83 5.38 -10.83 15.05
N PRO A 84 5.03 -11.92 14.36
CA PRO A 84 6.01 -12.93 14.00
C PRO A 84 7.14 -12.38 13.14
N LEU A 85 8.39 -12.84 13.33
CA LEU A 85 9.55 -12.33 12.57
C LEU A 85 9.40 -12.50 11.06
N GLU A 86 8.81 -13.63 10.66
CA GLU A 86 8.44 -13.91 9.27
C GLU A 86 7.43 -12.91 8.70
N ASN A 87 6.82 -12.08 9.53
CA ASN A 87 5.85 -11.07 9.14
C ASN A 87 6.38 -9.65 9.30
N LEU A 88 7.70 -9.47 9.29
CA LEU A 88 8.34 -8.17 9.25
C LEU A 88 9.06 -7.98 7.92
N VAL A 89 8.94 -6.78 7.35
CA VAL A 89 9.74 -6.34 6.20
C VAL A 89 10.66 -5.22 6.67
N PRO A 90 11.98 -5.35 6.51
CA PRO A 90 12.91 -4.29 6.83
C PRO A 90 12.68 -3.07 5.93
N VAL A 91 12.67 -1.88 6.54
CA VAL A 91 12.59 -0.60 5.82
C VAL A 91 13.99 -0.21 5.36
N ARG A 92 14.11 0.20 4.10
CA ARG A 92 15.38 0.68 3.50
C ARG A 92 15.74 2.07 4.04
N ASP A 93 17.02 2.40 4.06
CA ASP A 93 17.52 3.66 4.64
C ASP A 93 17.02 4.89 3.89
N GLU A 94 16.80 4.76 2.59
CA GLU A 94 16.28 5.78 1.68
C GLU A 94 14.79 6.05 1.88
N VAL A 95 14.05 5.12 2.49
CA VAL A 95 12.59 5.22 2.67
C VAL A 95 12.28 5.90 4.00
N SER A 96 11.56 7.02 3.93
CA SER A 96 11.12 7.75 5.13
C SER A 96 10.11 6.93 5.94
N ASN A 97 9.96 7.25 7.22
CA ASN A 97 8.95 6.60 8.07
C ASN A 97 7.52 6.83 7.55
N GLU A 98 7.26 8.03 7.01
CA GLU A 98 5.97 8.38 6.43
C GLU A 98 5.67 7.53 5.19
N ASP A 99 6.63 7.37 4.28
CA ASP A 99 6.47 6.53 3.10
C ASP A 99 6.34 5.05 3.50
N ALA A 100 7.18 4.57 4.41
CA ALA A 100 7.14 3.20 4.92
C ALA A 100 5.78 2.86 5.57
N SER A 101 5.13 3.81 6.23
CA SER A 101 3.78 3.61 6.80
C SER A 101 2.72 3.33 5.72
N GLN A 102 2.99 3.73 4.48
CA GLN A 102 2.09 3.59 3.34
C GLN A 102 2.42 2.36 2.46
N TYR A 103 3.47 1.62 2.79
CA TYR A 103 4.10 0.57 1.98
C TYR A 103 3.17 -0.56 1.54
N LEU A 104 2.28 -1.06 2.41
CA LEU A 104 1.65 -2.36 2.16
C LEU A 104 0.47 -2.27 1.16
N VAL A 105 -0.54 -1.46 1.46
CA VAL A 105 -1.84 -1.64 0.77
C VAL A 105 -1.79 -1.15 -0.67
N ASN A 106 -1.50 0.13 -0.91
CA ASN A 106 -1.53 0.68 -2.26
C ASN A 106 -0.33 0.23 -3.10
N PRO A 107 0.93 0.32 -2.63
CA PRO A 107 2.07 -0.04 -3.46
C PRO A 107 2.07 -1.49 -3.92
N VAL A 108 1.76 -2.44 -3.01
CA VAL A 108 1.68 -3.87 -3.38
C VAL A 108 0.46 -4.14 -4.27
N THR A 109 -0.65 -3.40 -4.07
CA THR A 109 -1.81 -3.48 -4.99
C THR A 109 -1.46 -2.95 -6.38
N ALA A 110 -0.72 -1.85 -6.50
CA ALA A 110 -0.34 -1.27 -7.78
C ALA A 110 0.55 -2.23 -8.58
N LEU A 111 1.57 -2.80 -7.94
CA LEU A 111 2.42 -3.83 -8.55
C LEU A 111 1.59 -5.04 -8.96
N GLY A 112 0.82 -5.61 -8.03
CA GLY A 112 0.01 -6.81 -8.29
C GLY A 112 -1.05 -6.61 -9.37
N PHE A 113 -1.63 -5.40 -9.48
CA PHE A 113 -2.56 -5.06 -10.56
C PHE A 113 -1.89 -5.12 -11.93
N LEU A 114 -0.74 -4.46 -12.08
CA LEU A 114 -0.05 -4.44 -13.37
C LEU A 114 0.46 -5.83 -13.77
N GLU A 115 0.91 -6.62 -12.80
CA GLU A 115 1.32 -8.01 -13.03
C GLU A 115 0.16 -8.93 -13.42
N ASP A 116 -1.03 -8.78 -12.83
CA ASP A 116 -2.20 -9.58 -13.19
C ASP A 116 -2.76 -9.20 -14.57
N LEU A 117 -2.68 -7.91 -14.92
CA LEU A 117 -3.14 -7.38 -16.21
C LEU A 117 -2.20 -7.74 -17.37
N LYS A 118 -0.89 -7.92 -17.12
CA LYS A 118 0.13 -8.32 -18.12
C LYS A 118 0.10 -7.46 -19.38
N ILE A 119 -0.04 -6.15 -19.21
CA ILE A 119 -0.20 -5.21 -20.32
C ILE A 119 1.11 -5.14 -21.10
N PRO A 120 1.13 -5.40 -22.42
CA PRO A 120 2.35 -5.30 -23.19
C PRO A 120 2.89 -3.87 -23.25
N LYS A 121 4.22 -3.72 -23.30
CA LYS A 121 4.89 -2.43 -23.48
C LYS A 121 4.31 -1.66 -24.68
N GLY A 122 4.06 -0.37 -24.49
CA GLY A 122 3.49 0.54 -25.49
C GLY A 122 1.98 0.45 -25.65
N LYS A 123 1.29 -0.49 -24.98
CA LYS A 123 -0.17 -0.57 -24.93
C LYS A 123 -0.73 0.30 -23.81
N TYR A 124 -2.03 0.59 -23.89
CA TYR A 124 -2.72 1.50 -22.99
C TYR A 124 -3.38 0.78 -21.82
N LEU A 125 -3.23 1.37 -20.63
CA LEU A 125 -4.06 1.16 -19.45
C LEU A 125 -4.99 2.37 -19.29
N LEU A 126 -6.29 2.17 -19.33
CA LEU A 126 -7.27 3.17 -18.90
C LEU A 126 -7.57 2.95 -17.41
N GLN A 127 -7.42 3.99 -16.59
CA GLN A 127 -7.81 3.94 -15.19
C GLN A 127 -8.70 5.13 -14.80
N ASN A 128 -9.63 4.87 -13.89
CA ASN A 128 -10.38 5.91 -13.20
C ASN A 128 -9.71 6.25 -11.85
N ALA A 129 -10.23 7.26 -11.16
CA ALA A 129 -9.71 7.69 -9.86
C ALA A 129 -8.19 7.91 -9.86
N ALA A 130 -7.64 8.42 -10.97
CA ALA A 130 -6.19 8.47 -11.20
C ALA A 130 -5.46 9.40 -10.20
N ASN A 131 -6.17 10.36 -9.60
CA ASN A 131 -5.64 11.22 -8.54
C ASN A 131 -5.58 10.56 -7.15
N SER A 132 -6.08 9.33 -6.99
CA SER A 132 -5.88 8.58 -5.75
C SER A 132 -4.42 8.20 -5.56
N VAL A 133 -4.00 7.88 -4.33
CA VAL A 133 -2.63 7.40 -4.08
C VAL A 133 -2.32 6.16 -4.93
N LEU A 134 -3.24 5.19 -4.99
CA LEU A 134 -3.09 4.02 -5.84
C LEU A 134 -2.96 4.40 -7.32
N GLY A 135 -3.80 5.31 -7.82
CA GLY A 135 -3.76 5.72 -9.23
C GLY A 135 -2.45 6.40 -9.61
N LYS A 136 -1.88 7.20 -8.70
CA LYS A 136 -0.57 7.83 -8.85
C LYS A 136 0.57 6.79 -8.88
N GLU A 137 0.53 5.80 -8.00
CA GLU A 137 1.50 4.69 -7.99
C GLU A 137 1.41 3.84 -9.26
N VAL A 138 0.19 3.60 -9.77
CA VAL A 138 -0.03 2.92 -11.06
C VAL A 138 0.57 3.71 -12.22
N ILE A 139 0.46 5.05 -12.24
CA ILE A 139 1.09 5.89 -13.28
C ILE A 139 2.61 5.70 -13.26
N SER A 140 3.25 5.86 -12.09
CA SER A 140 4.70 5.76 -11.99
C SER A 140 5.22 4.37 -12.37
N LEU A 141 4.53 3.31 -11.96
CA LEU A 141 4.89 1.95 -12.31
C LEU A 141 4.65 1.65 -13.80
N ALA A 142 3.54 2.10 -14.36
CA ALA A 142 3.25 1.94 -15.78
C ALA A 142 4.33 2.62 -16.64
N LYS A 143 4.76 3.83 -16.26
CA LYS A 143 5.88 4.54 -16.89
C LYS A 143 7.16 3.69 -16.87
N LYS A 144 7.54 3.14 -15.71
CA LYS A 144 8.73 2.27 -15.58
C LYS A 144 8.63 1.01 -16.45
N GLN A 145 7.44 0.44 -16.59
CA GLN A 145 7.17 -0.74 -17.43
C GLN A 145 6.97 -0.40 -18.92
N GLY A 146 6.95 0.89 -19.28
CA GLY A 146 6.67 1.38 -20.62
C GLY A 146 5.24 1.14 -21.10
N ILE A 147 4.29 1.01 -20.16
CA ILE A 147 2.85 0.95 -20.42
C ILE A 147 2.34 2.39 -20.51
N LYS A 148 1.53 2.68 -21.53
CA LYS A 148 0.89 3.99 -21.68
C LYS A 148 -0.36 4.08 -20.81
N THR A 149 -0.69 5.26 -20.28
CA THR A 149 -1.83 5.44 -19.38
C THR A 149 -2.81 6.50 -19.85
N ILE A 150 -4.11 6.19 -19.75
CA ILE A 150 -5.21 7.16 -19.87
C ILE A 150 -5.84 7.30 -18.49
N ASN A 151 -5.80 8.50 -17.94
CA ASN A 151 -6.03 8.75 -16.53
C ASN A 151 -7.27 9.62 -16.34
N VAL A 152 -8.36 9.05 -15.85
CA VAL A 152 -9.61 9.80 -15.66
C VAL A 152 -9.63 10.44 -14.28
N VAL A 153 -9.83 11.76 -14.28
CA VAL A 153 -9.95 12.63 -13.10
C VAL A 153 -11.26 13.41 -13.13
N ARG A 154 -11.54 14.18 -12.08
CA ARG A 154 -12.75 15.02 -11.97
C ARG A 154 -12.45 16.51 -11.88
N ARG A 155 -11.16 16.88 -11.95
CA ARG A 155 -10.59 18.17 -11.57
C ARG A 155 -9.38 18.43 -12.45
N ASN A 156 -9.24 19.65 -12.97
CA ASN A 156 -8.13 19.98 -13.87
C ASN A 156 -6.85 20.32 -13.12
N GLU A 157 -6.96 20.71 -11.85
CA GLU A 157 -5.84 21.19 -11.03
C GLU A 157 -4.79 20.10 -10.78
N VAL A 158 -5.16 18.82 -10.94
CA VAL A 158 -4.28 17.67 -10.73
C VAL A 158 -3.57 17.21 -12.01
N ILE A 159 -3.93 17.76 -13.17
CA ILE A 159 -3.42 17.27 -14.47
C ILE A 159 -1.88 17.38 -14.52
N ASN A 160 -1.33 18.54 -14.17
CA ASN A 160 0.11 18.78 -14.23
C ASN A 160 0.87 17.81 -13.31
N GLU A 161 0.38 17.63 -12.08
CA GLU A 161 0.95 16.66 -11.12
C GLU A 161 0.98 15.24 -11.71
N LEU A 162 -0.13 14.79 -12.33
CA LEU A 162 -0.18 13.47 -12.95
C LEU A 162 0.75 13.35 -14.16
N LYS A 163 0.91 14.41 -14.95
CA LYS A 163 1.87 14.45 -16.08
C LYS A 163 3.31 14.34 -15.61
N GLU A 164 3.68 15.01 -14.52
CA GLU A 164 5.01 14.91 -13.91
C GLU A 164 5.33 13.48 -13.43
N LEU A 165 4.33 12.80 -12.86
CA LEU A 165 4.42 11.37 -12.49
C LEU A 165 4.58 10.46 -13.72
N GLY A 166 4.17 10.90 -14.91
CA GLY A 166 4.34 10.19 -16.17
C GLY A 166 3.05 9.77 -16.87
N ALA A 167 1.91 10.38 -16.53
CA ALA A 167 0.66 10.12 -17.23
C ALA A 167 0.74 10.50 -18.72
N ASP A 168 0.41 9.58 -19.62
CA ASP A 168 0.41 9.86 -21.07
C ASP A 168 -0.79 10.72 -21.46
N GLU A 169 -1.98 10.38 -20.97
CA GLU A 169 -3.22 11.08 -21.23
C GLU A 169 -4.01 11.29 -19.94
N VAL A 170 -4.66 12.45 -19.81
CA VAL A 170 -5.52 12.78 -18.66
C VAL A 170 -6.85 13.32 -19.19
N ILE A 171 -7.96 12.72 -18.75
CA ILE A 171 -9.33 13.09 -19.16
C ILE A 171 -10.09 13.57 -17.94
N ASN A 172 -10.75 14.72 -18.03
CA ASN A 172 -11.63 15.19 -16.97
C ASN A 172 -13.08 14.75 -17.26
N SER A 173 -13.59 13.82 -16.43
CA SER A 173 -14.93 13.27 -16.56
C SER A 173 -16.07 14.28 -16.35
N LYS A 174 -15.77 15.52 -15.97
CA LYS A 174 -16.76 16.59 -15.79
C LYS A 174 -16.90 17.50 -17.01
N THR A 175 -15.90 17.54 -17.87
CA THR A 175 -15.86 18.43 -19.04
C THR A 175 -15.76 17.67 -20.35
N ASP A 176 -15.25 16.44 -20.31
CA ASP A 176 -14.94 15.66 -21.50
C ASP A 176 -15.85 14.44 -21.65
N ASP A 177 -16.15 14.06 -22.89
CA ASP A 177 -16.71 12.74 -23.21
C ASP A 177 -15.58 11.69 -23.17
N ILE A 178 -15.55 10.89 -22.11
CA ILE A 178 -14.54 9.86 -21.90
C ILE A 178 -14.50 8.87 -23.08
N VAL A 179 -15.66 8.46 -23.59
CA VAL A 179 -15.74 7.45 -24.66
C VAL A 179 -15.19 8.01 -25.95
N ALA A 180 -15.57 9.25 -26.31
CA ALA A 180 -15.05 9.93 -27.48
C ALA A 180 -13.52 10.12 -27.39
N ARG A 181 -13.02 10.56 -26.23
CA ARG A 181 -11.58 10.77 -26.00
C ARG A 181 -10.79 9.47 -26.05
N VAL A 182 -11.27 8.39 -25.43
CA VAL A 182 -10.60 7.08 -25.51
C VAL A 182 -10.55 6.58 -26.95
N LYS A 183 -11.63 6.74 -27.72
CA LYS A 183 -11.67 6.39 -29.15
C LYS A 183 -10.69 7.22 -29.97
N GLU A 184 -10.57 8.51 -29.70
CA GLU A 184 -9.60 9.40 -30.35
C GLU A 184 -8.15 8.99 -30.05
N ILE A 185 -7.83 8.70 -28.79
CA ILE A 185 -6.47 8.35 -28.34
C ILE A 185 -6.04 6.98 -28.87
N THR A 186 -6.95 6.00 -28.83
CA THR A 186 -6.59 4.58 -29.03
C THR A 186 -7.11 3.99 -30.34
N GLY A 187 -8.06 4.63 -31.00
CA GLY A 187 -8.86 4.04 -32.07
C GLY A 187 -9.85 2.97 -31.59
N VAL A 188 -9.90 2.66 -30.29
CA VAL A 188 -10.72 1.59 -29.71
C VAL A 188 -12.03 2.14 -29.18
N TYR A 189 -13.11 1.44 -29.51
CA TYR A 189 -14.42 1.58 -28.87
C TYR A 189 -14.84 0.21 -28.34
N VAL A 190 -15.41 0.17 -27.14
CA VAL A 190 -15.81 -1.07 -26.47
C VAL A 190 -17.31 -1.03 -26.18
N PRO A 191 -18.17 -1.47 -27.11
CA PRO A 191 -19.58 -1.70 -26.83
C PRO A 191 -19.78 -2.91 -25.92
N VAL A 192 -20.93 -2.99 -25.24
CA VAL A 192 -21.27 -4.13 -24.36
C VAL A 192 -21.20 -5.47 -25.11
N VAL A 193 -21.57 -5.49 -26.39
CA VAL A 193 -21.54 -6.72 -27.21
C VAL A 193 -20.13 -7.31 -27.36
N ASP A 194 -19.08 -6.52 -27.16
CA ASP A 194 -17.69 -6.99 -27.20
C ASP A 194 -17.34 -7.89 -26.00
N LEU A 195 -18.12 -7.84 -24.90
CA LEU A 195 -18.02 -8.86 -23.84
C LEU A 195 -18.27 -10.28 -24.38
N LEU A 196 -19.12 -10.42 -25.40
CA LEU A 196 -19.44 -11.70 -26.03
C LEU A 196 -18.44 -12.04 -27.14
N TRP A 197 -18.14 -11.09 -28.02
CA TRP A 197 -17.44 -11.39 -29.28
C TRP A 197 -15.92 -11.21 -29.22
N ARG A 198 -15.40 -10.45 -28.25
CA ARG A 198 -13.96 -10.17 -28.10
C ARG A 198 -13.39 -10.71 -26.79
N ASP A 199 -14.17 -11.53 -26.07
CA ASP A 199 -13.79 -12.16 -24.81
C ASP A 199 -13.25 -11.13 -23.79
N ILE A 200 -13.93 -9.99 -23.71
CA ILE A 200 -13.54 -8.94 -22.75
C ILE A 200 -13.89 -9.42 -21.34
N THR A 201 -12.86 -9.60 -20.52
CA THR A 201 -13.02 -10.08 -19.14
C THR A 201 -13.33 -8.94 -18.17
N VAL A 202 -14.31 -9.15 -17.29
CA VAL A 202 -14.47 -8.35 -16.06
C VAL A 202 -13.94 -9.17 -14.89
N ARG A 203 -13.00 -8.60 -14.13
CA ARG A 203 -12.33 -9.29 -13.03
C ARG A 203 -12.32 -8.42 -11.78
N GLY A 204 -12.53 -9.05 -10.63
CA GLY A 204 -12.25 -8.44 -9.34
C GLY A 204 -10.79 -8.65 -8.95
N PHE A 205 -10.24 -7.71 -8.19
CA PHE A 205 -8.91 -7.85 -7.59
C PHE A 205 -9.01 -7.56 -6.10
N TRP A 206 -8.46 -8.46 -5.29
CA TRP A 206 -8.32 -8.25 -3.87
C TRP A 206 -6.90 -8.66 -3.44
N LEU A 207 -6.15 -7.71 -2.88
CA LEU A 207 -4.76 -7.89 -2.49
C LEU A 207 -4.52 -9.17 -1.68
N ASN A 208 -5.40 -9.47 -0.72
CA ASN A 208 -5.26 -10.66 0.13
C ASN A 208 -5.39 -11.97 -0.67
N VAL A 209 -6.32 -12.00 -1.63
CA VAL A 209 -6.51 -13.16 -2.51
C VAL A 209 -5.33 -13.28 -3.48
N TRP A 210 -4.85 -12.17 -4.02
CA TRP A 210 -3.69 -12.16 -4.91
C TRP A 210 -2.43 -12.66 -4.19
N LEU A 211 -2.09 -12.08 -3.03
CA LEU A 211 -0.98 -12.55 -2.19
C LEU A 211 -1.18 -14.00 -1.73
N GLY A 212 -2.41 -14.40 -1.41
CA GLY A 212 -2.75 -15.75 -0.96
C GLY A 212 -2.51 -16.85 -2.02
N ARG A 213 -2.52 -16.48 -3.31
CA ARG A 213 -2.24 -17.41 -4.43
C ARG A 213 -0.75 -17.57 -4.73
N LEU A 214 0.09 -16.67 -4.24
CA LEU A 214 1.53 -16.72 -4.50
C LEU A 214 2.24 -17.72 -3.58
N PRO A 215 3.20 -18.51 -4.10
CA PRO A 215 4.17 -19.23 -3.28
C PRO A 215 4.86 -18.30 -2.27
N LYS A 216 5.29 -18.83 -1.12
CA LYS A 216 5.83 -18.02 -0.01
C LYS A 216 7.05 -17.21 -0.43
N ASP A 217 7.98 -17.82 -1.16
CA ASP A 217 9.18 -17.20 -1.71
C ASP A 217 8.84 -16.09 -2.72
N VAL A 218 7.89 -16.34 -3.63
CA VAL A 218 7.42 -15.34 -4.60
C VAL A 218 6.78 -14.16 -3.88
N LYS A 219 5.96 -14.41 -2.86
CA LYS A 219 5.36 -13.37 -2.03
C LYS A 219 6.42 -12.50 -1.35
N GLU A 220 7.44 -13.13 -0.78
CA GLU A 220 8.57 -12.41 -0.15
C GLU A 220 9.33 -11.56 -1.17
N GLN A 221 9.59 -12.09 -2.36
CA GLN A 221 10.21 -11.34 -3.46
C GLN A 221 9.37 -10.13 -3.86
N LYS A 222 8.04 -10.28 -4.01
CA LYS A 222 7.15 -9.16 -4.38
C LYS A 222 7.13 -8.06 -3.31
N LEU A 223 7.16 -8.44 -2.05
CA LEU A 223 7.29 -7.47 -0.96
C LEU A 223 8.64 -6.74 -1.02
N GLN A 224 9.76 -7.45 -1.20
CA GLN A 224 11.06 -6.80 -1.34
C GLN A 224 11.12 -5.88 -2.57
N GLU A 225 10.57 -6.31 -3.70
CA GLU A 225 10.49 -5.52 -4.94
C GLU A 225 9.78 -4.20 -4.72
N VAL A 226 8.62 -4.19 -4.04
CA VAL A 226 7.92 -2.94 -3.70
C VAL A 226 8.77 -2.05 -2.81
N MET A 227 9.50 -2.62 -1.85
CA MET A 227 10.35 -1.84 -0.95
C MET A 227 11.52 -1.20 -1.72
N ASP A 228 12.10 -1.93 -2.67
CA ASP A 228 13.17 -1.46 -3.53
C ASP A 228 12.67 -0.37 -4.50
N LEU A 229 11.45 -0.51 -5.02
CA LEU A 229 10.77 0.51 -5.83
C LEU A 229 10.44 1.78 -5.03
N MET A 230 10.24 1.67 -3.72
CA MET A 230 10.11 2.83 -2.85
C MET A 230 11.45 3.48 -2.55
N ALA A 231 12.49 2.67 -2.34
CA ALA A 231 13.84 3.16 -2.09
C ALA A 231 14.45 3.89 -3.29
N ASP A 232 14.19 3.41 -4.52
CA ASP A 232 14.66 4.07 -5.75
C ASP A 232 13.78 5.26 -6.20
N GLY A 233 12.68 5.52 -5.47
CA GLY A 233 11.75 6.62 -5.74
C GLY A 233 10.77 6.39 -6.89
N THR A 234 10.75 5.20 -7.51
CA THR A 234 9.74 4.85 -8.53
C THR A 234 8.33 4.91 -7.93
N ILE A 235 8.13 4.25 -6.79
CA ILE A 235 6.90 4.36 -6.01
C ILE A 235 7.17 5.37 -4.91
N LYS A 236 6.55 6.54 -5.03
CA LYS A 236 6.57 7.55 -3.98
C LYS A 236 5.15 7.89 -3.57
N PRO A 237 4.67 7.37 -2.42
CA PRO A 237 3.38 7.77 -1.91
C PRO A 237 3.35 9.30 -1.73
N PRO A 238 2.23 9.97 -2.07
CA PRO A 238 2.08 11.37 -1.73
C PRO A 238 2.17 11.58 -0.21
N PRO A 239 2.62 12.76 0.24
CA PRO A 239 2.58 13.11 1.65
C PRO A 239 1.18 12.93 2.23
N ALA A 240 1.12 12.53 3.50
CA ALA A 240 -0.13 12.51 4.24
C ALA A 240 -0.71 13.93 4.28
N ARG A 241 -2.02 14.02 4.04
CA ARG A 241 -2.76 15.28 4.16
C ARG A 241 -2.81 15.75 5.61
N ALA A 242 -2.89 14.79 6.54
CA ALA A 242 -2.93 15.05 7.96
C ALA A 242 -2.32 13.89 8.74
N LYS A 243 -1.78 14.21 9.91
CA LYS A 243 -1.24 13.25 10.87
C LYS A 243 -1.87 13.54 12.23
N TYR A 244 -2.30 12.49 12.92
CA TYR A 244 -2.94 12.61 14.23
C TYR A 244 -2.22 11.72 15.24
N PRO A 245 -2.06 12.17 16.49
CA PRO A 245 -1.67 11.30 17.58
C PRO A 245 -2.64 10.12 17.72
N LEU A 246 -2.18 8.94 18.13
CA LEU A 246 -3.01 7.76 18.32
C LEU A 246 -4.23 8.02 19.24
N LYS A 247 -4.04 8.84 20.29
CA LYS A 247 -5.13 9.30 21.19
C LYS A 247 -6.25 10.08 20.50
N GLU A 248 -6.00 10.62 19.30
CA GLU A 248 -6.96 11.36 18.47
C GLU A 248 -7.58 10.49 17.35
N VAL A 249 -7.54 9.16 17.45
CA VAL A 249 -8.05 8.23 16.42
C VAL A 249 -9.47 8.56 15.94
N LYS A 250 -10.38 8.97 16.84
CA LYS A 250 -11.76 9.35 16.47
C LYS A 250 -11.78 10.54 15.50
N LYS A 251 -10.98 11.58 15.79
CA LYS A 251 -10.85 12.77 14.95
C LYS A 251 -10.17 12.44 13.62
N ALA A 252 -9.17 11.56 13.64
CA ALA A 252 -8.53 11.07 12.43
C ALA A 252 -9.52 10.32 11.52
N LEU A 253 -10.40 9.49 12.09
CA LEU A 253 -11.46 8.79 11.37
C LEU A 253 -12.50 9.75 10.79
N GLU A 254 -12.98 10.70 11.59
CA GLU A 254 -13.90 11.75 11.12
C GLU A 254 -13.32 12.53 9.95
N ASP A 255 -12.04 12.93 10.04
CA ASP A 255 -11.34 13.61 8.95
C ASP A 255 -11.18 12.71 7.71
N ALA A 256 -10.78 11.45 7.89
CA ALA A 256 -10.62 10.50 6.79
C ALA A 256 -11.95 10.20 6.06
N MET A 257 -13.08 10.22 6.77
CA MET A 257 -14.42 9.98 6.20
C MET A 257 -15.08 11.26 5.66
N SER A 258 -14.51 12.43 5.93
CA SER A 258 -15.02 13.71 5.45
C SER A 258 -14.88 13.87 3.92
N LYS A 259 -15.53 14.90 3.35
CA LYS A 259 -15.33 15.27 1.93
C LYS A 259 -13.86 15.56 1.61
N SER A 260 -13.13 16.20 2.53
CA SER A 260 -11.69 16.44 2.44
C SER A 260 -10.84 15.18 2.58
N GLY A 261 -11.37 14.11 3.20
CA GLY A 261 -10.72 12.80 3.27
C GLY A 261 -10.35 12.23 1.90
N SER A 262 -11.11 12.55 0.86
CA SER A 262 -10.81 12.16 -0.52
C SER A 262 -9.60 12.88 -1.15
N ALA A 263 -9.02 13.88 -0.48
CA ALA A 263 -7.90 14.67 -0.98
C ALA A 263 -6.51 14.09 -0.60
N GLY A 264 -6.44 13.08 0.26
CA GLY A 264 -5.17 12.45 0.64
C GLY A 264 -5.29 11.58 1.90
N LYS A 265 -4.24 10.81 2.20
CA LYS A 265 -4.24 9.93 3.36
C LYS A 265 -4.16 10.70 4.68
N VAL A 266 -4.77 10.13 5.70
CA VAL A 266 -4.60 10.50 7.10
C VAL A 266 -3.75 9.42 7.76
N LEU A 267 -2.72 9.81 8.51
CA LEU A 267 -1.87 8.89 9.26
C LEU A 267 -2.08 9.04 10.77
N LEU A 268 -1.82 7.96 11.50
CA LEU A 268 -1.73 7.96 12.95
C LEU A 268 -0.28 7.83 13.38
N GLU A 269 0.12 8.60 14.39
CA GLU A 269 1.44 8.57 15.01
C GLU A 269 1.30 8.26 16.51
N GLY A 270 2.15 7.37 17.05
CA GLY A 270 2.07 6.90 18.43
C GLY A 270 3.39 6.39 18.96
#